data_AF-A0A9E2HFB1-F1
#
_entry.id   AF-A0A9E2HFB1-F1
#
_cell.length_a   1.000
_cell.length_b   1.000
_cell.length_c   1.000
_cell.angle_alpha   90.00
_cell.angle_beta   90.00
_cell.angle_gamma   90.00
#
_symmetry.space_group_name_H-M   'P 1'
#
loop_
_entity.id
_entity.type
_entity.pdbx_description
1 polymer ?
#
loop_
_entity_poly.entity_id
_entity_poly.type
_entity_poly.pdbx_seq_one_letter_code
_entity_poly.pdbx_strand_id
1 'polypeptide(L)'
;MRIAPLLAGCHLLLVGACAHAQTPPSSVDILERAASLPPGQTEVLKDWLAANPAPGELRAAVLGELCDGESRAGRYASAAEACAAKAELLGDRTTRGLTQSILFWRSLASVPPLQVTGGFDEPLSYGWAGIGEVTVRTGATSAGWGVDTGAEVSVLRASDAGRFGVRMIEGDVGVSGSTAGVAVGALGVIDSMHIGGAEIRNVPVLVLPDENLTIEGQPLPPILGMPALYPFGTLAFVDHGARLRGGSPVDVGAGRPITWNISGFAIGLRLAGGDLRVHLDTGANRTSLGRAAFELLSPTERASLSQRTVRFAGVSGAEDRQVADLARLDVGVADAVCSMQTVAVGDEDAGAQGRAGMDLIRACETVVLDFSTMTFRAR
;
A
#
# COMPACT_ATOMS: atom_id res chain seq x y z
N MET A 1 -22.45 36.02 77.71
CA MET A 1 -22.89 37.37 77.27
C MET A 1 -23.11 37.32 75.77
N ARG A 2 -24.40 37.30 75.36
CA ARG A 2 -25.02 37.67 74.06
C ARG A 2 -24.44 37.06 72.75
N ILE A 3 -25.18 36.60 71.74
CA ILE A 3 -26.60 36.47 71.32
C ILE A 3 -26.54 35.52 70.09
N ALA A 4 -27.52 34.62 69.89
CA ALA A 4 -27.81 33.94 68.60
C ALA A 4 -28.95 34.72 67.85
N PRO A 5 -29.50 34.39 66.64
CA PRO A 5 -29.36 33.17 65.81
C PRO A 5 -29.55 33.37 64.25
N LEU A 6 -29.81 32.26 63.50
CA LEU A 6 -30.55 32.13 62.19
C LEU A 6 -29.78 32.55 60.90
N LEU A 7 -29.84 31.92 59.70
CA LEU A 7 -30.72 30.95 59.01
C LEU A 7 -30.03 30.32 57.77
N ALA A 8 -30.44 29.09 57.43
CA ALA A 8 -30.67 28.44 56.12
C ALA A 8 -29.92 28.85 54.82
N GLY A 9 -29.51 27.83 54.03
CA GLY A 9 -29.27 28.00 52.58
C GLY A 9 -28.63 26.79 51.86
N CYS A 10 -29.43 26.09 51.07
CA CYS A 10 -29.11 24.97 50.18
C CYS A 10 -28.14 25.38 49.04
N HIS A 11 -27.10 24.60 48.72
CA HIS A 11 -26.43 24.66 47.41
C HIS A 11 -25.82 23.33 46.95
N LEU A 12 -26.55 22.69 46.02
CA LEU A 12 -26.09 22.06 44.77
C LEU A 12 -24.60 21.65 44.65
N LEU A 13 -24.35 20.34 44.68
CA LEU A 13 -23.12 19.72 44.16
C LEU A 13 -23.24 19.56 42.64
N LEU A 14 -22.57 20.43 41.88
CA LEU A 14 -22.27 20.24 40.47
C LEU A 14 -21.01 19.38 40.36
N VAL A 15 -21.18 18.12 39.95
CA VAL A 15 -20.08 17.24 39.54
C VAL A 15 -19.64 17.68 38.15
N GLY A 16 -18.59 18.50 38.08
CA GLY A 16 -17.91 18.83 36.83
C GLY A 16 -17.01 17.67 36.41
N ALA A 17 -17.34 17.01 35.30
CA ALA A 17 -16.44 16.09 34.63
C ALA A 17 -15.22 16.87 34.08
N CYS A 18 -14.05 16.64 34.66
CA CYS A 18 -12.79 17.11 34.08
C CYS A 18 -12.49 16.28 32.82
N ALA A 19 -12.92 16.79 31.67
CA ALA A 19 -12.35 16.40 30.39
C ALA A 19 -10.85 16.72 30.43
N HIS A 20 -10.01 15.68 30.47
CA HIS A 20 -8.58 15.84 30.25
C HIS A 20 -8.40 16.29 28.81
N ALA A 21 -8.20 17.59 28.61
CA ALA A 21 -7.77 18.13 27.33
C ALA A 21 -6.38 17.55 27.04
N GLN A 22 -6.34 16.52 26.19
CA GLN A 22 -5.08 16.04 25.63
C GLN A 22 -4.47 17.20 24.86
N THR A 23 -3.24 17.55 25.20
CA THR A 23 -2.42 18.51 24.45
C THR A 23 -2.43 18.08 22.98
N PRO A 24 -2.68 19.00 22.03
CA PRO A 24 -2.67 18.63 20.63
C PRO A 24 -1.31 18.01 20.27
N PRO A 25 -1.30 16.91 19.51
CA PRO A 25 -0.07 16.21 19.13
C PRO A 25 0.91 17.17 18.47
N SER A 26 2.21 16.96 18.69
CA SER A 26 3.25 17.72 18.02
C SER A 26 3.17 17.56 16.50
N SER A 27 3.86 18.41 15.74
CA SER A 27 3.88 18.33 14.27
C SER A 27 4.46 17.03 13.73
N VAL A 28 5.36 16.39 14.46
CA VAL A 28 5.94 15.09 14.10
C VAL A 28 4.97 13.96 14.42
N ASP A 29 4.27 14.06 15.56
CA ASP A 29 3.37 13.02 16.05
C ASP A 29 2.21 12.75 15.08
N ILE A 30 1.68 13.77 14.39
CA ILE A 30 0.52 13.57 13.49
C ILE A 30 0.88 12.81 12.22
N LEU A 31 2.05 13.07 11.63
CA LEU A 31 2.48 12.39 10.40
C LEU A 31 2.94 10.96 10.69
N GLU A 32 3.65 10.74 11.81
CA GLU A 32 4.00 9.39 12.25
C GLU A 32 2.77 8.56 12.56
N ARG A 33 1.77 9.18 13.20
CA ARG A 33 0.47 8.54 13.44
C ARG A 33 -0.22 8.23 12.13
N ALA A 34 -0.28 9.16 11.18
CA ALA A 34 -0.90 8.98 9.87
C ALA A 34 -0.34 7.76 9.13
N ALA A 35 0.99 7.62 9.13
CA ALA A 35 1.67 6.50 8.51
C ALA A 35 1.31 5.14 9.13
N SER A 36 0.74 5.10 10.33
CA SER A 36 0.38 3.87 11.04
C SER A 36 -1.13 3.67 11.17
N LEU A 37 -1.96 4.47 10.48
CA LEU A 37 -3.42 4.34 10.56
C LEU A 37 -3.92 3.16 9.71
N PRO A 38 -4.84 2.33 10.22
CA PRO A 38 -5.59 1.39 9.40
C PRO A 38 -6.29 2.10 8.23
N PRO A 39 -6.44 1.45 7.07
CA PRO A 39 -7.18 2.00 5.94
C PRO A 39 -8.55 2.55 6.34
N GLY A 40 -8.85 3.76 5.93
CA GLY A 40 -10.13 4.42 6.20
C GLY A 40 -10.29 5.06 7.59
N GLN A 41 -9.35 4.89 8.53
CA GLN A 41 -9.37 5.54 9.85
C GLN A 41 -8.77 6.96 9.83
N THR A 42 -9.30 7.83 8.99
CA THR A 42 -8.76 9.17 8.71
C THR A 42 -9.31 10.28 9.61
N GLU A 43 -10.24 9.99 10.52
CA GLU A 43 -10.90 11.01 11.36
C GLU A 43 -9.91 11.83 12.19
N VAL A 44 -8.84 11.21 12.69
CA VAL A 44 -7.79 11.96 13.41
C VAL A 44 -7.13 13.04 12.55
N LEU A 45 -6.97 12.79 11.24
CA LEU A 45 -6.40 13.76 10.32
C LEU A 45 -7.37 14.91 10.08
N LYS A 46 -8.68 14.60 9.94
CA LYS A 46 -9.75 15.59 9.77
C LYS A 46 -9.88 16.49 11.01
N ASP A 47 -9.88 15.89 12.20
CA ASP A 47 -9.92 16.61 13.47
C ASP A 47 -8.69 17.53 13.62
N TRP A 48 -7.51 17.02 13.29
CA TRP A 48 -6.29 17.83 13.31
C TRP A 48 -6.37 18.99 12.32
N LEU A 49 -6.85 18.76 11.09
CA LEU A 49 -7.02 19.81 10.08
C LEU A 49 -8.07 20.85 10.51
N ALA A 50 -9.13 20.46 11.19
CA ALA A 50 -10.13 21.39 11.72
C ALA A 50 -9.55 22.26 12.85
N ALA A 51 -8.75 21.67 13.73
CA ALA A 51 -8.11 22.38 14.84
C ALA A 51 -6.94 23.28 14.39
N ASN A 52 -6.34 23.02 13.23
CA ASN A 52 -5.15 23.73 12.73
C ASN A 52 -5.39 24.39 11.36
N PRO A 53 -6.28 25.41 11.25
CA PRO A 53 -6.71 25.97 9.97
C PRO A 53 -5.64 26.80 9.25
N ALA A 54 -4.58 27.23 9.95
CA ALA A 54 -3.54 28.07 9.38
C ALA A 54 -2.83 27.36 8.21
N PRO A 55 -2.62 28.04 7.07
CA PRO A 55 -1.88 27.48 5.95
C PRO A 55 -0.41 27.23 6.36
N GLY A 56 0.18 26.15 5.87
CA GLY A 56 1.56 25.80 6.16
C GLY A 56 1.96 24.44 5.59
N GLU A 57 3.25 24.14 5.59
CA GLU A 57 3.80 22.90 5.01
C GLU A 57 3.27 21.65 5.71
N LEU A 58 3.17 21.69 7.05
CA LEU A 58 2.59 20.60 7.82
C LEU A 58 1.13 20.33 7.45
N ARG A 59 0.33 21.40 7.26
CA ARG A 59 -1.07 21.27 6.83
C ARG A 59 -1.16 20.63 5.45
N ALA A 60 -0.30 21.04 4.52
CA ALA A 60 -0.21 20.42 3.19
C ALA A 60 0.22 18.95 3.25
N ALA A 61 1.12 18.59 4.17
CA ALA A 61 1.52 17.20 4.40
C ALA A 61 0.35 16.36 4.94
N VAL A 62 -0.36 16.83 5.97
CA VAL A 62 -1.53 16.13 6.54
C VAL A 62 -2.67 16.00 5.52
N LEU A 63 -2.88 16.99 4.65
CA LEU A 63 -3.82 16.88 3.52
C LEU A 63 -3.38 15.83 2.51
N GLY A 64 -2.08 15.61 2.33
CA GLY A 64 -1.53 14.52 1.54
C GLY A 64 -1.89 13.16 2.14
N GLU A 65 -1.60 12.96 3.43
CA GLU A 65 -1.96 11.73 4.14
C GLU A 65 -3.48 11.48 4.13
N LEU A 66 -4.29 12.55 4.23
CA LEU A 66 -5.74 12.44 4.10
C LEU A 66 -6.14 12.03 2.68
N CYS A 67 -5.54 12.60 1.63
CA CYS A 67 -5.83 12.20 0.25
C CYS A 67 -5.57 10.70 0.04
N ASP A 68 -4.42 10.21 0.51
CA ASP A 68 -4.03 8.81 0.36
C ASP A 68 -4.89 7.88 1.25
N GLY A 69 -5.22 8.31 2.46
CA GLY A 69 -6.08 7.55 3.38
C GLY A 69 -7.52 7.41 2.86
N GLU A 70 -8.06 8.46 2.27
CA GLU A 70 -9.41 8.46 1.67
C GLU A 70 -9.45 7.63 0.37
N SER A 71 -8.40 7.69 -0.47
CA SER A 71 -8.34 6.91 -1.72
C SER A 71 -8.26 5.40 -1.44
N ARG A 72 -7.43 4.98 -0.48
CA ARG A 72 -7.34 3.59 -0.01
C ARG A 72 -8.65 3.05 0.55
N ALA A 73 -9.49 3.93 1.10
CA ALA A 73 -10.81 3.59 1.66
C ALA A 73 -11.93 3.60 0.61
N GLY A 74 -11.63 3.87 -0.66
CA GLY A 74 -12.63 3.99 -1.71
C GLY A 74 -13.50 5.24 -1.62
N ARG A 75 -13.07 6.27 -0.87
CA ARG A 75 -13.79 7.54 -0.68
C ARG A 75 -13.25 8.59 -1.65
N TYR A 76 -13.40 8.31 -2.94
CA TYR A 76 -12.69 9.02 -4.03
C TYR A 76 -13.01 10.52 -4.12
N ALA A 77 -14.25 10.93 -3.85
CA ALA A 77 -14.60 12.35 -3.82
C ALA A 77 -13.83 13.10 -2.71
N SER A 78 -13.77 12.54 -1.51
CA SER A 78 -13.02 13.10 -0.38
C SER A 78 -11.51 13.08 -0.61
N ALA A 79 -11.00 12.04 -1.28
CA ALA A 79 -9.60 11.99 -1.69
C ALA A 79 -9.26 13.13 -2.67
N ALA A 80 -10.08 13.33 -3.70
CA ALA A 80 -9.92 14.43 -4.64
C ALA A 80 -9.94 15.82 -3.98
N GLU A 81 -10.85 16.03 -3.03
CA GLU A 81 -10.94 17.28 -2.25
C GLU A 81 -9.68 17.52 -1.41
N ALA A 82 -9.20 16.51 -0.68
CA ALA A 82 -7.99 16.62 0.13
C ALA A 82 -6.74 16.90 -0.73
N CYS A 83 -6.60 16.20 -1.85
CA CYS A 83 -5.52 16.44 -2.81
C CYS A 83 -5.59 17.85 -3.43
N ALA A 84 -6.79 18.34 -3.77
CA ALA A 84 -6.99 19.69 -4.30
C ALA A 84 -6.63 20.76 -3.27
N ALA A 85 -7.06 20.61 -2.02
CA ALA A 85 -6.70 21.51 -0.93
C ALA A 85 -5.19 21.53 -0.67
N LYS A 86 -4.50 20.39 -0.80
CA LYS A 86 -3.03 20.33 -0.75
C LYS A 86 -2.41 21.16 -1.88
N ALA A 87 -2.89 20.99 -3.12
CA ALA A 87 -2.38 21.72 -4.27
C ALA A 87 -2.55 23.24 -4.12
N GLU A 88 -3.69 23.69 -3.59
CA GLU A 88 -3.93 25.10 -3.29
C GLU A 88 -2.89 25.68 -2.31
N LEU A 89 -2.54 24.93 -1.26
CA LEU A 89 -1.50 25.36 -0.31
C LEU A 89 -0.08 25.36 -0.89
N LEU A 90 0.18 24.48 -1.87
CA LEU A 90 1.49 24.40 -2.53
C LEU A 90 1.66 25.46 -3.61
N GLY A 91 0.57 25.90 -4.26
CA GLY A 91 0.61 26.86 -5.38
C GLY A 91 1.52 26.34 -6.49
N ASP A 92 2.51 27.14 -6.88
CA ASP A 92 3.49 26.81 -7.92
C ASP A 92 4.37 25.60 -7.57
N ARG A 93 4.40 25.16 -6.30
CA ARG A 93 5.10 23.93 -5.87
C ARG A 93 4.28 22.66 -6.13
N THR A 94 3.08 22.78 -6.69
CA THR A 94 2.24 21.62 -7.03
C THR A 94 2.93 20.76 -8.07
N THR A 95 3.14 19.49 -7.74
CA THR A 95 3.79 18.55 -8.63
C THR A 95 2.81 18.03 -9.69
N ARG A 96 3.34 17.59 -10.84
CA ARG A 96 2.54 16.92 -11.87
C ARG A 96 1.80 15.69 -11.31
N GLY A 97 2.46 14.93 -10.45
CA GLY A 97 1.88 13.76 -9.79
C GLY A 97 0.64 14.12 -8.96
N LEU A 98 0.71 15.18 -8.15
CA LEU A 98 -0.45 15.64 -7.37
C LEU A 98 -1.60 16.08 -8.27
N THR A 99 -1.31 16.82 -9.36
CA THR A 99 -2.33 17.20 -10.34
C THR A 99 -2.99 15.97 -10.98
N GLN A 100 -2.21 14.93 -11.30
CA GLN A 100 -2.73 13.67 -11.82
C GLN A 100 -3.59 12.93 -10.80
N SER A 101 -3.17 12.84 -9.53
CA SER A 101 -3.97 12.24 -8.46
C SER A 101 -5.33 12.95 -8.30
N ILE A 102 -5.37 14.28 -8.38
CA ILE A 102 -6.64 15.03 -8.33
C ILE A 102 -7.56 14.60 -9.47
N LEU A 103 -7.06 14.56 -10.71
CA LEU A 103 -7.85 14.15 -11.87
C LEU A 103 -8.32 12.70 -11.73
N PHE A 104 -7.43 11.81 -11.31
CA PHE A 104 -7.72 10.40 -11.10
C PHE A 104 -8.87 10.19 -10.10
N TRP A 105 -8.77 10.77 -8.90
CA TRP A 105 -9.78 10.60 -7.87
C TRP A 105 -11.10 11.31 -8.22
N ARG A 106 -11.06 12.45 -8.94
CA ARG A 106 -12.28 13.11 -9.45
C ARG A 106 -13.03 12.24 -10.44
N SER A 107 -12.34 11.56 -11.35
CA SER A 107 -12.97 10.64 -12.30
C SER A 107 -13.66 9.46 -11.61
N LEU A 108 -13.20 9.07 -10.42
CA LEU A 108 -13.81 8.02 -9.60
C LEU A 108 -14.86 8.55 -8.60
N ALA A 109 -15.10 9.86 -8.51
CA ALA A 109 -15.92 10.44 -7.43
C ALA A 109 -17.38 9.95 -7.39
N SER A 110 -17.93 9.52 -8.52
CA SER A 110 -19.28 8.94 -8.62
C SER A 110 -19.32 7.42 -8.48
N VAL A 111 -18.15 6.76 -8.43
CA VAL A 111 -18.05 5.32 -8.25
C VAL A 111 -18.38 5.00 -6.79
N PRO A 112 -19.32 4.08 -6.52
CA PRO A 112 -19.58 3.64 -5.15
C PRO A 112 -18.30 3.06 -4.51
N PRO A 113 -18.14 3.17 -3.18
CA PRO A 113 -16.99 2.57 -2.51
C PRO A 113 -16.86 1.07 -2.83
N LEU A 114 -15.61 0.64 -2.96
CA LEU A 114 -15.28 -0.78 -3.10
C LEU A 114 -15.77 -1.54 -1.86
N GLN A 115 -16.42 -2.69 -2.08
CA GLN A 115 -16.96 -3.53 -1.01
C GLN A 115 -16.41 -4.94 -1.12
N VAL A 116 -16.05 -5.53 0.01
CA VAL A 116 -15.63 -6.93 0.10
C VAL A 116 -16.59 -7.67 1.04
N THR A 117 -17.01 -8.86 0.64
CA THR A 117 -17.78 -9.76 1.49
C THR A 117 -17.18 -11.17 1.46
N GLY A 118 -17.16 -11.81 2.63
CA GLY A 118 -16.58 -13.14 2.79
C GLY A 118 -15.05 -13.13 2.89
N GLY A 119 -14.47 -14.30 2.69
CA GLY A 119 -13.03 -14.55 2.71
C GLY A 119 -12.68 -15.66 1.73
N PHE A 120 -11.40 -15.90 1.52
CA PHE A 120 -10.91 -16.88 0.55
C PHE A 120 -9.65 -17.58 1.05
N ASP A 121 -9.39 -18.77 0.49
CA ASP A 121 -8.17 -19.55 0.67
C ASP A 121 -7.88 -20.24 -0.67
N GLU A 122 -7.10 -19.57 -1.51
CA GLU A 122 -6.87 -19.96 -2.90
C GLU A 122 -5.38 -20.25 -3.17
N PRO A 123 -5.07 -21.24 -4.01
CA PRO A 123 -3.70 -21.43 -4.47
C PRO A 123 -3.21 -20.23 -5.29
N LEU A 124 -1.93 -19.93 -5.19
CA LEU A 124 -1.25 -19.01 -6.08
C LEU A 124 -0.54 -19.79 -7.19
N SER A 125 -0.71 -19.33 -8.43
CA SER A 125 0.11 -19.76 -9.57
C SER A 125 1.18 -18.72 -9.87
N TYR A 126 2.22 -19.12 -10.59
CA TYR A 126 3.31 -18.23 -10.98
C TYR A 126 3.56 -18.38 -12.48
N GLY A 127 3.18 -17.35 -13.24
CA GLY A 127 3.46 -17.27 -14.66
C GLY A 127 4.91 -16.88 -14.95
N TRP A 128 5.17 -16.53 -16.21
CA TRP A 128 6.50 -16.12 -16.69
C TRP A 128 7.04 -14.88 -15.96
N ALA A 129 6.14 -13.97 -15.54
CA ALA A 129 6.49 -12.76 -14.79
C ALA A 129 6.97 -13.07 -13.35
N GLY A 130 6.65 -14.25 -12.81
CA GLY A 130 7.00 -14.64 -11.45
C GLY A 130 6.20 -13.93 -10.35
N ILE A 131 5.15 -13.18 -10.72
CA ILE A 131 4.18 -12.59 -9.80
C ILE A 131 3.25 -13.69 -9.29
N GLY A 132 2.86 -13.63 -8.02
CA GLY A 132 1.86 -14.54 -7.47
C GLY A 132 0.47 -14.21 -8.02
N GLU A 133 -0.12 -15.14 -8.77
CA GLU A 133 -1.42 -14.96 -9.41
C GLU A 133 -2.51 -15.73 -8.67
N VAL A 134 -3.58 -15.04 -8.28
CA VAL A 134 -4.79 -15.66 -7.71
C VAL A 134 -5.88 -15.74 -8.78
N THR A 135 -6.67 -16.81 -8.78
CA THR A 135 -7.78 -16.93 -9.73
C THR A 135 -8.91 -15.96 -9.36
N VAL A 136 -9.25 -15.07 -10.30
CA VAL A 136 -10.36 -14.14 -10.20
C VAL A 136 -11.41 -14.49 -11.24
N ARG A 137 -12.69 -14.47 -10.83
CA ARG A 137 -13.84 -14.68 -11.71
C ARG A 137 -14.70 -13.42 -11.84
N THR A 138 -14.99 -13.02 -13.07
CA THR A 138 -15.90 -11.92 -13.44
C THR A 138 -16.93 -12.44 -14.44
N GLY A 139 -18.20 -12.57 -14.03
CA GLY A 139 -19.22 -13.19 -14.87
C GLY A 139 -18.81 -14.61 -15.30
N ALA A 140 -18.66 -14.82 -16.62
CA ALA A 140 -18.23 -16.08 -17.23
C ALA A 140 -16.70 -16.21 -17.43
N THR A 141 -15.94 -15.15 -17.18
CA THR A 141 -14.49 -15.12 -17.33
C THR A 141 -13.81 -15.52 -16.03
N SER A 142 -12.78 -16.37 -16.12
CA SER A 142 -11.88 -16.71 -15.02
C SER A 142 -10.44 -16.58 -15.50
N ALA A 143 -9.59 -15.88 -14.74
CA ALA A 143 -8.18 -15.69 -15.09
C ALA A 143 -7.31 -15.51 -13.83
N GLY A 144 -6.01 -15.77 -13.95
CA GLY A 144 -5.03 -15.39 -12.93
C GLY A 144 -4.84 -13.88 -12.91
N TRP A 145 -4.90 -13.28 -11.72
CA TRP A 145 -4.58 -11.88 -11.48
C TRP A 145 -3.38 -11.79 -10.55
N GLY A 146 -2.35 -11.05 -10.96
CA GLY A 146 -1.17 -10.80 -10.15
C GLY A 146 -1.54 -10.01 -8.89
N VAL A 147 -1.20 -10.54 -7.73
CA VAL A 147 -1.43 -9.90 -6.43
C VAL A 147 -0.29 -8.91 -6.21
N ASP A 148 -0.60 -7.62 -6.18
CA ASP A 148 0.43 -6.57 -6.17
C ASP A 148 0.21 -5.58 -5.02
N THR A 149 1.11 -5.65 -4.03
CA THR A 149 1.10 -4.75 -2.87
C THR A 149 1.62 -3.34 -3.14
N GLY A 150 2.32 -3.13 -4.26
CA GLY A 150 2.79 -1.83 -4.73
C GLY A 150 1.79 -1.10 -5.64
N ALA A 151 0.73 -1.77 -6.10
CA ALA A 151 -0.27 -1.15 -6.96
C ALA A 151 -1.37 -0.42 -6.18
N GLU A 152 -1.50 0.89 -6.41
CA GLU A 152 -2.52 1.77 -5.79
C GLU A 152 -3.90 1.68 -6.45
N VAL A 153 -4.00 0.99 -7.59
CA VAL A 153 -5.25 0.65 -8.28
C VAL A 153 -5.05 -0.67 -9.01
N SER A 154 -6.12 -1.42 -9.25
CA SER A 154 -6.04 -2.62 -10.11
C SER A 154 -5.83 -2.20 -11.56
N VAL A 155 -5.08 -3.00 -12.34
CA VAL A 155 -4.66 -2.61 -13.70
C VAL A 155 -4.90 -3.77 -14.67
N LEU A 156 -5.36 -3.46 -15.89
CA LEU A 156 -5.50 -4.45 -16.96
C LEU A 156 -5.28 -3.83 -18.33
N ARG A 157 -5.08 -4.69 -19.33
CA ARG A 157 -4.89 -4.30 -20.74
C ARG A 157 -6.20 -3.88 -21.39
N ALA A 158 -6.14 -2.93 -22.32
CA ALA A 158 -7.28 -2.49 -23.11
C ALA A 158 -8.00 -3.65 -23.79
N SER A 159 -7.26 -4.62 -24.36
CA SER A 159 -7.84 -5.82 -24.97
C SER A 159 -8.57 -6.74 -24.00
N ASP A 160 -8.28 -6.66 -22.69
CA ASP A 160 -8.89 -7.47 -21.66
C ASP A 160 -10.18 -6.85 -21.06
N ALA A 161 -10.39 -5.54 -21.25
CA ALA A 161 -11.47 -4.80 -20.59
C ALA A 161 -12.85 -5.38 -20.89
N GLY A 162 -13.15 -5.67 -22.16
CA GLY A 162 -14.43 -6.28 -22.55
C GLY A 162 -14.65 -7.67 -21.96
N ARG A 163 -13.58 -8.47 -21.86
CA ARG A 163 -13.63 -9.84 -21.32
C ARG A 163 -13.90 -9.87 -19.81
N PHE A 164 -13.40 -8.88 -19.07
CA PHE A 164 -13.66 -8.72 -17.64
C PHE A 164 -14.92 -7.90 -17.32
N GLY A 165 -15.68 -7.49 -18.35
CA GLY A 165 -16.93 -6.74 -18.16
C GLY A 165 -16.70 -5.34 -17.59
N VAL A 166 -15.57 -4.72 -17.91
CA VAL A 166 -15.24 -3.37 -17.42
C VAL A 166 -16.22 -2.36 -17.99
N ARG A 167 -16.86 -1.61 -17.11
CA ARG A 167 -17.65 -0.43 -17.48
C ARG A 167 -16.74 0.79 -17.46
N MET A 168 -16.42 1.30 -18.65
CA MET A 168 -15.53 2.44 -18.83
C MET A 168 -16.14 3.72 -18.23
N ILE A 169 -15.29 4.55 -17.66
CA ILE A 169 -15.60 5.91 -17.20
C ILE A 169 -15.08 6.88 -18.27
N GLU A 170 -15.83 7.94 -18.55
CA GLU A 170 -15.40 8.95 -19.52
C GLU A 170 -14.14 9.69 -19.04
N GLY A 171 -13.17 9.84 -19.94
CA GLY A 171 -11.92 10.56 -19.71
C GLY A 171 -10.70 9.67 -19.53
N ASP A 172 -9.53 10.22 -19.89
CA ASP A 172 -8.23 9.57 -19.73
C ASP A 172 -7.50 10.12 -18.51
N VAL A 173 -6.67 9.28 -17.89
CA VAL A 173 -5.80 9.64 -16.76
C VAL A 173 -4.37 9.17 -17.01
N GLY A 174 -3.41 10.00 -16.62
CA GLY A 174 -2.01 9.60 -16.62
C GLY A 174 -1.64 8.94 -15.29
N VAL A 175 -0.87 7.85 -15.35
CA VAL A 175 -0.30 7.14 -14.19
C VAL A 175 1.20 6.94 -14.35
N SER A 176 1.92 6.80 -13.24
CA SER A 176 3.33 6.43 -13.21
C SER A 176 3.50 5.07 -12.52
N GLY A 177 4.54 4.33 -12.88
CA GLY A 177 4.86 3.02 -12.29
C GLY A 177 6.31 2.92 -11.80
N SER A 178 6.81 1.69 -11.66
CA SER A 178 8.17 1.38 -11.17
C SER A 178 9.31 1.76 -12.13
N THR A 179 9.00 2.16 -13.37
CA THR A 179 9.97 2.64 -14.37
C THR A 179 9.73 4.12 -14.70
N ALA A 180 10.73 4.81 -15.25
CA ALA A 180 10.60 6.23 -15.57
C ALA A 180 9.54 6.47 -16.67
N GLY A 181 8.54 7.32 -16.40
CA GLY A 181 7.54 7.71 -17.39
C GLY A 181 6.13 7.94 -16.83
N VAL A 182 5.21 8.27 -17.74
CA VAL A 182 3.77 8.34 -17.48
C VAL A 182 3.08 7.51 -18.55
N ALA A 183 2.35 6.47 -18.15
CA ALA A 183 1.42 5.77 -19.01
C ALA A 183 0.08 6.51 -19.00
N VAL A 184 -0.52 6.74 -20.16
CA VAL A 184 -1.87 7.30 -20.26
C VAL A 184 -2.83 6.14 -20.48
N GLY A 185 -3.89 6.07 -19.68
CA GLY A 185 -4.92 5.05 -19.78
C GLY A 185 -6.31 5.58 -19.47
N ALA A 186 -7.29 4.70 -19.61
CA ALA A 186 -8.68 4.99 -19.27
C ALA A 186 -9.03 4.37 -17.92
N LEU A 187 -10.03 4.95 -17.24
CA LEU A 187 -10.57 4.36 -16.02
C LEU A 187 -11.81 3.53 -16.31
N GLY A 188 -12.03 2.50 -15.51
CA GLY A 188 -13.24 1.70 -15.55
C GLY A 188 -13.56 1.10 -14.19
N VAL A 189 -14.70 0.42 -14.13
CA VAL A 189 -15.14 -0.31 -12.94
C VAL A 189 -15.56 -1.72 -13.34
N ILE A 190 -15.10 -2.71 -12.58
CA ILE A 190 -15.66 -4.06 -12.59
C ILE A 190 -16.72 -4.10 -11.49
N ASP A 191 -17.98 -4.31 -11.88
CA ASP A 191 -19.10 -4.23 -10.93
C ASP A 191 -19.02 -5.31 -9.84
N SER A 192 -18.60 -6.53 -10.20
CA SER A 192 -18.38 -7.64 -9.26
C SER A 192 -17.31 -8.61 -9.78
N MET A 193 -16.40 -9.01 -8.90
CA MET A 193 -15.42 -10.07 -9.11
C MET A 193 -15.38 -11.00 -7.90
N HIS A 194 -14.95 -12.24 -8.10
CA HIS A 194 -14.86 -13.25 -7.04
C HIS A 194 -13.45 -13.82 -6.95
N ILE A 195 -13.00 -14.07 -5.73
CA ILE A 195 -11.79 -14.84 -5.40
C ILE A 195 -12.25 -15.95 -4.48
N GLY A 196 -12.27 -17.20 -4.97
CA GLY A 196 -12.85 -18.30 -4.22
C GLY A 196 -14.28 -18.00 -3.73
N GLY A 197 -14.46 -18.02 -2.41
CA GLY A 197 -15.73 -17.70 -1.74
C GLY A 197 -15.97 -16.21 -1.47
N ALA A 198 -15.02 -15.33 -1.75
CA ALA A 198 -15.16 -13.89 -1.54
C ALA A 198 -15.75 -13.18 -2.77
N GLU A 199 -16.55 -12.15 -2.52
CA GLU A 199 -17.04 -11.22 -3.55
C GLU A 199 -16.46 -9.82 -3.29
N ILE A 200 -15.94 -9.19 -4.34
CA ILE A 200 -15.46 -7.81 -4.36
C ILE A 200 -16.33 -7.02 -5.36
N ARG A 201 -16.93 -5.92 -4.93
CA ARG A 201 -17.81 -5.07 -5.75
C ARG A 201 -17.23 -3.68 -5.97
N ASN A 202 -17.61 -3.07 -7.09
CA ASN A 202 -17.22 -1.72 -7.50
C ASN A 202 -15.70 -1.55 -7.59
N VAL A 203 -15.01 -2.49 -8.24
CA VAL A 203 -13.54 -2.48 -8.30
C VAL A 203 -13.08 -1.50 -9.37
N PRO A 204 -12.45 -0.37 -9.01
CA PRO A 204 -11.87 0.52 -10.00
C PRO A 204 -10.67 -0.17 -10.65
N VAL A 205 -10.58 -0.02 -11.96
CA VAL A 205 -9.47 -0.52 -12.76
C VAL A 205 -8.94 0.59 -13.63
N LEU A 206 -7.62 0.62 -13.75
CA LEU A 206 -6.95 1.35 -14.79
C LEU A 206 -6.77 0.43 -16.00
N VAL A 207 -7.22 0.91 -17.15
CA VAL A 207 -7.12 0.23 -18.43
C VAL A 207 -6.02 0.89 -19.24
N LEU A 208 -4.91 0.18 -19.41
CA LEU A 208 -3.74 0.69 -20.14
C LEU A 208 -3.69 0.11 -21.56
N PRO A 209 -3.05 0.81 -22.52
CA PRO A 209 -2.69 0.22 -23.79
C PRO A 209 -1.92 -1.10 -23.60
N ASP A 210 -2.16 -2.07 -24.47
CA ASP A 210 -1.60 -3.42 -24.35
C ASP A 210 -0.07 -3.42 -24.30
N GLU A 211 0.56 -2.51 -25.05
CA GLU A 211 2.00 -2.32 -25.11
C GLU A 211 2.62 -1.89 -23.77
N ASN A 212 1.87 -1.19 -22.92
CA ASN A 212 2.34 -0.79 -21.58
C ASN A 212 2.41 -1.96 -20.60
N LEU A 213 1.67 -3.03 -20.88
CA LEU A 213 1.61 -4.24 -20.06
C LEU A 213 2.12 -5.45 -20.83
N THR A 214 2.99 -5.23 -21.81
CA THR A 214 3.67 -6.28 -22.58
C THR A 214 5.16 -6.07 -22.47
N ILE A 215 5.86 -7.09 -21.97
CA ILE A 215 7.32 -7.07 -21.80
C ILE A 215 7.88 -8.23 -22.61
N GLU A 216 8.88 -7.95 -23.46
CA GLU A 216 9.52 -8.96 -24.32
C GLU A 216 8.52 -9.76 -25.18
N GLY A 217 7.42 -9.10 -25.59
CA GLY A 217 6.36 -9.70 -26.38
C GLY A 217 5.41 -10.62 -25.59
N GLN A 218 5.55 -10.70 -24.27
CA GLN A 218 4.65 -11.45 -23.39
C GLN A 218 3.79 -10.50 -22.56
N PRO A 219 2.47 -10.71 -22.50
CA PRO A 219 1.61 -9.88 -21.69
C PRO A 219 1.79 -10.20 -20.21
N LEU A 220 1.79 -9.16 -19.39
CA LEU A 220 1.62 -9.27 -17.95
C LEU A 220 0.20 -9.76 -17.63
N PRO A 221 0.02 -10.51 -16.52
CA PRO A 221 -1.32 -10.77 -16.01
C PRO A 221 -2.00 -9.45 -15.61
N PRO A 222 -3.34 -9.38 -15.60
CA PRO A 222 -4.03 -8.28 -14.94
C PRO A 222 -3.61 -8.23 -13.46
N ILE A 223 -3.54 -7.02 -12.91
CA ILE A 223 -3.02 -6.76 -11.56
C ILE A 223 -4.18 -6.44 -10.62
N LEU A 224 -4.23 -7.17 -9.51
CA LEU A 224 -5.10 -6.91 -8.38
C LEU A 224 -4.33 -6.04 -7.38
N GLY A 225 -4.61 -4.75 -7.41
CA GLY A 225 -3.96 -3.76 -6.56
C GLY A 225 -4.54 -3.72 -5.14
N MET A 226 -3.84 -3.02 -4.26
CA MET A 226 -4.14 -3.07 -2.83
C MET A 226 -5.50 -2.56 -2.37
N PRO A 227 -6.16 -1.57 -3.01
CA PRO A 227 -7.51 -1.19 -2.61
C PRO A 227 -8.52 -2.35 -2.66
N ALA A 228 -8.29 -3.37 -3.50
CA ALA A 228 -9.13 -4.56 -3.56
C ALA A 228 -8.77 -5.62 -2.48
N LEU A 229 -7.61 -5.46 -1.83
CA LEU A 229 -7.02 -6.45 -0.93
C LEU A 229 -7.10 -6.04 0.55
N TYR A 230 -6.88 -4.76 0.88
CA TYR A 230 -6.97 -4.27 2.27
C TYR A 230 -8.32 -4.53 2.96
N PRO A 231 -9.49 -4.44 2.29
CA PRO A 231 -10.78 -4.61 2.97
C PRO A 231 -11.04 -6.03 3.51
N PHE A 232 -10.23 -7.02 3.11
CA PHE A 232 -10.21 -8.33 3.77
C PHE A 232 -9.71 -8.26 5.22
N GLY A 233 -9.09 -7.16 5.64
CA GLY A 233 -8.56 -6.94 6.99
C GLY A 233 -7.26 -7.70 7.27
N THR A 234 -7.16 -8.96 6.83
CA THR A 234 -5.96 -9.78 6.89
C THR A 234 -5.72 -10.46 5.55
N LEU A 235 -4.45 -10.46 5.12
CA LEU A 235 -3.95 -11.28 4.02
C LEU A 235 -2.83 -12.17 4.54
N ALA A 236 -2.87 -13.46 4.22
CA ALA A 236 -1.82 -14.40 4.60
C ALA A 236 -1.31 -15.17 3.39
N PHE A 237 -0.02 -15.04 3.11
CA PHE A 237 0.71 -15.91 2.20
C PHE A 237 1.20 -17.10 3.02
N VAL A 238 0.72 -18.30 2.71
CA VAL A 238 1.04 -19.52 3.45
C VAL A 238 1.73 -20.53 2.54
N ASP A 239 2.34 -21.54 3.14
CA ASP A 239 3.06 -22.62 2.44
C ASP A 239 4.12 -22.07 1.49
N HIS A 240 5.00 -21.19 1.99
CA HIS A 240 6.02 -20.51 1.18
C HIS A 240 5.45 -19.75 -0.01
N GLY A 241 4.32 -19.07 0.21
CA GLY A 241 3.60 -18.30 -0.81
C GLY A 241 2.81 -19.15 -1.81
N ALA A 242 2.70 -20.47 -1.64
CA ALA A 242 1.91 -21.30 -2.55
C ALA A 242 0.40 -21.05 -2.46
N ARG A 243 -0.09 -20.40 -1.40
CA ARG A 243 -1.50 -20.04 -1.23
C ARG A 243 -1.65 -18.65 -0.64
N LEU A 244 -2.77 -18.01 -0.96
CA LEU A 244 -3.20 -16.73 -0.39
C LEU A 244 -4.54 -16.90 0.32
N ARG A 245 -4.60 -16.41 1.55
CA ARG A 245 -5.82 -16.33 2.36
C ARG A 245 -6.20 -14.88 2.61
N GLY A 246 -7.50 -14.58 2.54
CA GLY A 246 -8.04 -13.27 2.87
C GLY A 246 -9.28 -13.38 3.76
N GLY A 247 -9.45 -12.45 4.71
CA GLY A 247 -10.67 -12.37 5.53
C GLY A 247 -10.72 -13.29 6.74
N SER A 248 -9.67 -14.08 6.97
CA SER A 248 -9.56 -14.96 8.14
C SER A 248 -8.26 -14.68 8.91
N PRO A 249 -8.30 -14.57 10.25
CA PRO A 249 -7.09 -14.48 11.06
C PRO A 249 -6.22 -15.71 10.87
N VAL A 250 -4.91 -15.50 10.83
CA VAL A 250 -3.91 -16.58 10.86
C VAL A 250 -3.01 -16.34 12.07
N ASP A 251 -2.92 -17.33 12.95
CA ASP A 251 -2.13 -17.23 14.19
C ASP A 251 -0.64 -17.41 13.90
N VAL A 252 0.09 -16.29 13.87
CA VAL A 252 1.52 -16.24 13.54
C VAL A 252 2.24 -15.23 14.43
N GLY A 253 2.83 -15.69 15.53
CA GLY A 253 3.82 -14.92 16.30
C GLY A 253 3.39 -13.51 16.73
N ALA A 254 4.35 -12.67 17.13
CA ALA A 254 4.06 -11.27 17.42
C ALA A 254 4.15 -10.42 16.14
N GLY A 255 3.21 -9.48 15.99
CA GLY A 255 3.22 -8.54 14.89
C GLY A 255 4.28 -7.44 15.06
N ARG A 256 4.93 -7.06 13.97
CA ARG A 256 5.74 -5.83 13.87
C ARG A 256 4.97 -4.74 13.13
N PRO A 257 5.19 -3.45 13.42
CA PRO A 257 4.47 -2.38 12.74
C PRO A 257 4.70 -2.36 11.22
N ILE A 258 3.63 -2.09 10.49
CA ILE A 258 3.65 -1.68 9.08
C ILE A 258 3.39 -0.17 9.06
N THR A 259 4.09 0.56 8.18
CA THR A 259 3.83 1.99 7.97
C THR A 259 3.58 2.28 6.50
N TRP A 260 2.61 3.12 6.19
CA TRP A 260 2.43 3.69 4.85
C TRP A 260 3.68 4.44 4.39
N ASN A 261 3.94 4.37 3.10
CA ASN A 261 4.92 5.19 2.40
C ASN A 261 4.32 5.67 1.06
N ILE A 262 5.10 6.41 0.29
CA ILE A 262 4.67 7.00 -0.99
C ILE A 262 4.37 5.97 -2.10
N SER A 263 4.61 4.68 -1.87
CA SER A 263 4.44 3.62 -2.88
C SER A 263 3.53 2.50 -2.38
N GLY A 264 2.84 2.69 -1.25
CA GLY A 264 2.10 1.63 -0.56
C GLY A 264 2.52 1.59 0.90
N PHE A 265 3.06 0.47 1.36
CA PHE A 265 3.54 0.33 2.74
C PHE A 265 4.96 -0.22 2.84
N ALA A 266 5.56 0.04 3.98
CA ALA A 266 6.89 -0.39 4.35
C ALA A 266 6.85 -1.38 5.51
N ILE A 267 7.77 -2.34 5.46
CA ILE A 267 8.02 -3.35 6.50
C ILE A 267 9.45 -3.24 7.00
N GLY A 268 9.67 -3.63 8.24
CA GLY A 268 11.01 -3.74 8.83
C GLY A 268 11.68 -5.07 8.45
N LEU A 269 12.91 -4.99 7.94
CA LEU A 269 13.82 -6.12 7.80
C LEU A 269 15.01 -5.94 8.73
N ARG A 270 15.55 -7.04 9.25
CA ARG A 270 16.80 -7.05 10.03
C ARG A 270 17.91 -7.73 9.26
N LEU A 271 18.99 -6.99 9.00
CA LEU A 271 20.25 -7.49 8.47
C LEU A 271 21.28 -7.65 9.60
N ALA A 272 22.43 -8.24 9.29
CA ALA A 272 23.52 -8.43 10.24
C ALA A 272 23.99 -7.11 10.90
N GLY A 273 24.04 -6.02 10.13
CA GLY A 273 24.49 -4.70 10.60
C GLY A 273 23.39 -3.80 11.17
N GLY A 274 22.11 -4.18 11.10
CA GLY A 274 21.01 -3.35 11.61
C GLY A 274 19.69 -3.52 10.85
N ASP A 275 18.74 -2.63 11.14
CA ASP A 275 17.40 -2.69 10.57
C ASP A 275 17.25 -1.81 9.31
N LEU A 276 16.41 -2.26 8.38
CA LEU A 276 15.98 -1.56 7.16
C LEU A 276 14.46 -1.46 7.12
N ARG A 277 13.94 -0.42 6.48
CA ARG A 277 12.52 -0.30 6.12
C ARG A 277 12.36 -0.33 4.62
N VAL A 278 11.82 -1.43 4.11
CA VAL A 278 11.65 -1.63 2.66
C VAL A 278 10.17 -1.56 2.29
N HIS A 279 9.88 -1.11 1.07
CA HIS A 279 8.54 -1.23 0.50
C HIS A 279 8.24 -2.70 0.21
N LEU A 280 7.09 -3.22 0.66
CA LEU A 280 6.67 -4.57 0.27
C LEU A 280 5.87 -4.49 -1.05
N ASP A 281 6.36 -5.17 -2.08
CA ASP A 281 5.84 -5.13 -3.44
C ASP A 281 5.72 -6.56 -3.99
N THR A 282 4.57 -7.20 -3.79
CA THR A 282 4.30 -8.55 -4.33
C THR A 282 4.11 -8.56 -5.85
N GLY A 283 4.04 -7.40 -6.50
CA GLY A 283 4.15 -7.24 -7.95
C GLY A 283 5.58 -7.41 -8.45
N ALA A 284 6.59 -7.29 -7.59
CA ALA A 284 7.96 -7.64 -7.89
C ALA A 284 8.26 -9.11 -7.60
N ASN A 285 8.83 -9.81 -8.58
CA ASN A 285 9.25 -11.21 -8.40
C ASN A 285 10.57 -11.36 -7.63
N ARG A 286 11.30 -10.26 -7.41
CA ARG A 286 12.60 -10.22 -6.73
C ARG A 286 12.71 -9.02 -5.81
N THR A 287 13.47 -9.20 -4.74
CA THR A 287 13.85 -8.16 -3.78
C THR A 287 15.05 -7.39 -4.31
N SER A 288 14.95 -6.07 -4.30
CA SER A 288 16.07 -5.17 -4.57
C SER A 288 16.28 -4.22 -3.40
N LEU A 289 17.49 -4.19 -2.88
CA LEU A 289 17.86 -3.38 -1.72
C LEU A 289 18.67 -2.16 -2.17
N GLY A 290 18.36 -1.00 -1.60
CA GLY A 290 19.06 0.24 -1.92
C GLY A 290 20.47 0.30 -1.33
N ARG A 291 21.18 1.39 -1.61
CA ARG A 291 22.56 1.61 -1.11
C ARG A 291 22.69 1.51 0.42
N ALA A 292 21.67 1.92 1.17
CA ALA A 292 21.68 1.81 2.64
C ALA A 292 21.87 0.37 3.13
N ALA A 293 21.38 -0.63 2.38
CA ALA A 293 21.53 -2.03 2.73
C ALA A 293 22.98 -2.52 2.63
N PHE A 294 23.76 -1.98 1.69
CA PHE A 294 25.17 -2.35 1.49
C PHE A 294 26.00 -2.12 2.77
N GLU A 295 25.74 -1.01 3.47
CA GLU A 295 26.43 -0.68 4.72
C GLU A 295 26.06 -1.65 5.87
N LEU A 296 24.88 -2.25 5.80
CA LEU A 296 24.36 -3.18 6.81
C LEU A 296 24.68 -4.66 6.52
N LEU A 297 25.28 -4.96 5.36
CA LEU A 297 25.80 -6.29 5.07
C LEU A 297 27.03 -6.60 5.95
N SER A 298 27.26 -7.87 6.24
CA SER A 298 28.49 -8.34 6.84
C SER A 298 29.69 -8.18 5.88
N PRO A 299 30.93 -8.17 6.39
CA PRO A 299 32.12 -8.16 5.54
C PRO A 299 32.16 -9.32 4.54
N THR A 300 31.70 -10.50 4.94
CA THR A 300 31.66 -11.69 4.07
C THR A 300 30.62 -11.55 2.96
N GLU A 301 29.42 -11.06 3.26
CA GLU A 301 28.39 -10.82 2.25
C GLU A 301 28.85 -9.78 1.24
N ARG A 302 29.42 -8.65 1.69
CA ARG A 302 29.97 -7.62 0.80
C ARG A 302 31.06 -8.17 -0.12
N ALA A 303 31.95 -9.02 0.39
CA ALA A 303 33.02 -9.62 -0.39
C ALA A 303 32.51 -10.63 -1.45
N SER A 304 31.29 -11.16 -1.27
CA SER A 304 30.67 -12.13 -2.17
C SER A 304 29.79 -11.52 -3.26
N LEU A 305 29.61 -10.20 -3.26
CA LEU A 305 28.78 -9.51 -4.25
C LEU A 305 29.36 -9.65 -5.65
N SER A 306 28.51 -10.02 -6.61
CA SER A 306 28.87 -10.09 -8.03
C SER A 306 28.07 -9.06 -8.83
N GLN A 307 28.75 -8.25 -9.65
CA GLN A 307 28.09 -7.28 -10.52
C GLN A 307 27.37 -8.00 -11.66
N ARG A 308 26.15 -7.55 -11.98
CA ARG A 308 25.36 -8.06 -13.10
C ARG A 308 24.48 -6.96 -13.67
N THR A 309 24.30 -6.99 -14.99
CA THR A 309 23.23 -6.23 -15.65
C THR A 309 21.92 -7.01 -15.53
N VAL A 310 20.90 -6.38 -14.97
CA VAL A 310 19.54 -6.92 -14.89
C VAL A 310 18.58 -6.03 -15.66
N ARG A 311 17.63 -6.66 -16.36
CA ARG A 311 16.52 -5.98 -17.02
C ARG A 311 15.42 -5.78 -15.99
N PHE A 312 15.12 -4.54 -15.65
CA PHE A 312 13.94 -4.18 -14.85
C PHE A 312 12.81 -3.78 -15.78
N ALA A 313 11.60 -4.26 -15.50
CA ALA A 313 10.43 -3.97 -16.29
C ALA A 313 9.25 -3.58 -15.39
N GLY A 314 8.42 -2.67 -15.88
CA GLY A 314 7.26 -2.14 -15.16
C GLY A 314 6.27 -1.46 -16.11
N VAL A 315 5.23 -0.86 -15.53
CA VAL A 315 4.10 -0.23 -16.26
C VAL A 315 4.54 0.88 -17.24
N SER A 316 5.68 1.52 -16.99
CA SER A 316 6.24 2.60 -17.82
C SER A 316 7.25 2.11 -18.87
N GLY A 317 7.48 0.80 -18.98
CA GLY A 317 8.47 0.20 -19.87
C GLY A 317 9.55 -0.59 -19.12
N ALA A 318 10.69 -0.81 -19.77
CA ALA A 318 11.78 -1.59 -19.22
C ALA A 318 13.16 -0.99 -19.51
N GLU A 319 14.10 -1.15 -18.57
CA GLU A 319 15.46 -0.62 -18.63
C GLU A 319 16.49 -1.59 -18.05
N ASP A 320 17.75 -1.44 -18.47
CA ASP A 320 18.86 -2.26 -17.99
C ASP A 320 19.58 -1.52 -16.87
N ARG A 321 19.84 -2.19 -15.75
CA ARG A 321 20.54 -1.62 -14.60
C ARG A 321 21.70 -2.49 -14.17
N GLN A 322 22.76 -1.84 -13.70
CA GLN A 322 23.85 -2.51 -13.00
C GLN A 322 23.46 -2.68 -11.53
N VAL A 323 23.48 -3.93 -11.06
CA VAL A 323 23.23 -4.25 -9.65
C VAL A 323 24.34 -5.16 -9.13
N ALA A 324 24.52 -5.18 -7.81
CA ALA A 324 25.34 -6.16 -7.14
C ALA A 324 24.45 -7.29 -6.63
N ASP A 325 24.61 -8.51 -7.14
CA ASP A 325 23.86 -9.67 -6.69
C ASP A 325 24.54 -10.33 -5.50
N LEU A 326 23.74 -10.66 -4.50
CA LEU A 326 24.10 -11.52 -3.39
C LEU A 326 23.39 -12.88 -3.55
N ALA A 327 24.18 -13.96 -3.64
CA ALA A 327 23.63 -15.29 -3.93
C ALA A 327 22.62 -15.77 -2.87
N ARG A 328 22.87 -15.44 -1.60
CA ARG A 328 21.99 -15.76 -0.48
C ARG A 328 22.05 -14.65 0.56
N LEU A 329 20.89 -14.28 1.11
CA LEU A 329 20.77 -13.36 2.22
C LEU A 329 19.77 -13.90 3.23
N ASP A 330 20.21 -14.08 4.47
CA ASP A 330 19.31 -14.39 5.57
C ASP A 330 18.80 -13.06 6.16
N VAL A 331 17.49 -12.84 6.11
CA VAL A 331 16.85 -11.61 6.60
C VAL A 331 15.94 -11.91 7.77
N GLY A 332 16.07 -11.15 8.85
CA GLY A 332 15.11 -11.17 9.94
C GLY A 332 13.83 -10.45 9.52
N VAL A 333 12.71 -11.14 9.64
CA VAL A 333 11.40 -10.71 9.14
C VAL A 333 10.41 -10.95 10.28
N ALA A 334 9.97 -9.88 10.94
CA ALA A 334 9.31 -9.98 12.24
C ALA A 334 10.11 -10.80 13.27
N ASP A 335 9.60 -11.97 13.66
CA ASP A 335 10.23 -12.91 14.59
C ASP A 335 10.85 -14.12 13.86
N ALA A 336 10.79 -14.16 12.54
CA ALA A 336 11.35 -15.21 11.69
C ALA A 336 12.69 -14.79 11.05
N VAL A 337 13.42 -15.78 10.55
CA VAL A 337 14.57 -15.56 9.66
C VAL A 337 14.24 -16.25 8.33
N CYS A 338 14.17 -15.47 7.25
CA CYS A 338 13.84 -15.97 5.93
C CYS A 338 15.08 -15.90 5.03
N SER A 339 15.40 -17.02 4.38
CA SER A 339 16.60 -17.15 3.53
C SER A 339 16.28 -16.89 2.07
N MET A 340 16.57 -15.67 1.59
CA MET A 340 16.38 -15.29 0.19
C MET A 340 17.54 -15.74 -0.68
N GLN A 341 17.26 -15.96 -1.96
CA GLN A 341 18.25 -16.31 -2.98
C GLN A 341 18.32 -15.20 -4.03
N THR A 342 19.53 -14.86 -4.49
CA THR A 342 19.77 -13.88 -5.57
C THR A 342 19.12 -12.51 -5.31
N VAL A 343 19.61 -11.81 -4.29
CA VAL A 343 19.13 -10.49 -3.89
C VAL A 343 19.94 -9.40 -4.56
N ALA A 344 19.28 -8.46 -5.22
CA ALA A 344 19.94 -7.32 -5.82
C ALA A 344 20.24 -6.27 -4.73
N VAL A 345 21.46 -5.73 -4.71
CA VAL A 345 21.91 -4.71 -3.75
C VAL A 345 22.49 -3.52 -4.51
N GLY A 346 22.16 -2.31 -4.05
CA GLY A 346 22.61 -1.05 -4.65
C GLY A 346 21.70 -0.53 -5.76
N ASP A 347 20.47 -1.02 -5.86
CA ASP A 347 19.46 -0.50 -6.80
C ASP A 347 18.98 0.89 -6.33
N GLU A 348 19.39 1.94 -7.03
CA GLU A 348 19.08 3.34 -6.66
C GLU A 348 17.58 3.66 -6.81
N ASP A 349 16.86 2.88 -7.62
CA ASP A 349 15.43 3.06 -7.91
C ASP A 349 14.54 2.11 -7.08
N ALA A 350 15.11 1.36 -6.13
CA ALA A 350 14.36 0.54 -5.18
C ALA A 350 13.62 1.37 -4.11
N GLY A 351 13.62 2.71 -4.23
CA GLY A 351 13.10 3.63 -3.22
C GLY A 351 14.10 3.88 -2.08
N ALA A 352 13.63 4.53 -1.01
CA ALA A 352 14.51 5.11 0.01
C ALA A 352 15.46 4.12 0.70
N GLN A 353 15.09 2.83 0.81
CA GLN A 353 15.98 1.79 1.38
C GLN A 353 15.86 0.42 0.69
N GLY A 354 14.85 0.19 -0.15
CA GLY A 354 14.67 -1.06 -0.90
C GLY A 354 13.21 -1.43 -1.13
N ARG A 355 13.02 -2.45 -1.96
CA ARG A 355 11.77 -3.13 -2.31
C ARG A 355 11.91 -4.63 -2.02
N ALA A 356 10.99 -5.17 -1.24
CA ALA A 356 10.87 -6.61 -0.98
C ALA A 356 9.83 -7.22 -1.91
N GLY A 357 10.22 -8.25 -2.66
CA GLY A 357 9.39 -8.93 -3.63
C GLY A 357 8.75 -10.23 -3.13
N MET A 358 8.17 -10.99 -4.05
CA MET A 358 7.63 -12.33 -3.81
C MET A 358 8.69 -13.35 -3.39
N ASP A 359 9.96 -13.14 -3.70
CA ASP A 359 11.06 -13.98 -3.22
C ASP A 359 11.22 -13.91 -1.70
N LEU A 360 11.01 -12.74 -1.07
CA LEU A 360 10.94 -12.61 0.39
C LEU A 360 9.76 -13.41 0.95
N ILE A 361 8.58 -13.23 0.37
CA ILE A 361 7.36 -13.93 0.79
C ILE A 361 7.54 -15.44 0.74
N ARG A 362 8.16 -15.95 -0.32
CA ARG A 362 8.43 -17.37 -0.52
C ARG A 362 9.57 -17.91 0.34
N ALA A 363 10.45 -17.05 0.84
CA ALA A 363 11.53 -17.43 1.74
C ALA A 363 11.05 -17.70 3.18
N CYS A 364 9.87 -17.20 3.56
CA CYS A 364 9.24 -17.48 4.85
C CYS A 364 8.21 -18.63 4.71
N GLU A 365 7.91 -19.37 5.78
CA GLU A 365 6.85 -20.41 5.76
C GLU A 365 5.47 -19.76 5.62
N THR A 366 5.25 -18.69 6.38
CA THR A 366 4.02 -17.91 6.36
C THR A 366 4.33 -16.43 6.58
N VAL A 367 3.64 -15.56 5.83
CA VAL A 367 3.64 -14.11 6.01
C VAL A 367 2.21 -13.62 6.16
N VAL A 368 1.94 -12.80 7.17
CA VAL A 368 0.61 -12.23 7.43
C VAL A 368 0.69 -10.71 7.47
N LEU A 369 -0.17 -10.07 6.68
CA LEU A 369 -0.44 -8.64 6.70
C LEU A 369 -1.78 -8.43 7.39
N ASP A 370 -1.80 -7.66 8.47
CA ASP A 370 -3.01 -7.32 9.21
C ASP A 370 -3.20 -5.82 9.20
N PHE A 371 -4.15 -5.38 8.39
CA PHE A 371 -4.43 -3.96 8.16
C PHE A 371 -5.33 -3.35 9.22
N SER A 372 -5.99 -4.18 10.04
CA SER A 372 -6.77 -3.70 11.17
C SER A 372 -5.88 -3.20 12.30
N THR A 373 -4.73 -3.85 12.49
CA THR A 373 -3.73 -3.49 13.51
C THR A 373 -2.49 -2.84 12.93
N MET A 374 -2.40 -2.73 11.60
CA MET A 374 -1.21 -2.28 10.87
C MET A 374 0.04 -3.06 11.29
N THR A 375 -0.06 -4.40 11.26
CA THR A 375 1.04 -5.29 11.63
C THR A 375 1.39 -6.32 10.57
N PHE A 376 2.67 -6.68 10.56
CA PHE A 376 3.31 -7.68 9.73
C PHE A 376 3.80 -8.82 10.62
N ARG A 377 3.50 -10.07 10.28
CA ARG A 377 3.95 -11.26 11.00
C ARG A 377 4.58 -12.25 10.03
N ALA A 378 5.55 -13.02 10.49
CA ALA A 378 6.12 -14.11 9.72
C ALA A 378 6.56 -15.28 10.60
N ARG A 379 6.61 -16.47 10.01
CA ARG A 379 7.20 -17.69 10.57
C ARG A 379 8.22 -18.27 9.60
#